data_AF-A0A1H8Y8H3-F1
#
_entry.id   AF-A0A1H8Y8H3-F1
#
_cell.length_a   1.000
_cell.length_b   1.000
_cell.length_c   1.000
_cell.angle_alpha   90.00
_cell.angle_beta   90.00
_cell.angle_gamma   90.00
#
_symmetry.space_group_name_H-M   'P 1'
#
loop_
_entity.id
_entity.type
_entity.pdbx_description
1 polymer ?
#
loop_
_entity_poly.entity_id
_entity_poly.type
_entity_poly.pdbx_seq_one_letter_code
_entity_poly.pdbx_strand_id
1 'polypeptide(L)'
;MYAALAALAATLALVIQPAGRPYLLLLLPLVCITLGWTYFSNDQKISAIGKYLRRHLAPALGTSDGRAGGSLAWESVHRCDPLRRLDKFTQLAVDLLMFVVPSLLSTVLYWAAGDLRADLFTLSIIEALVTLGFAARVVAAAYALAREQDPSRA
;
A
#
# COMPACT_ATOMS: atom_id res chain seq x y z
N MET A 1 10.24 3.96 2.03
CA MET A 1 9.83 5.39 1.98
C MET A 1 10.53 6.14 0.86
N TYR A 2 11.87 6.23 0.83
CA TYR A 2 12.61 6.96 -0.22
C TYR A 2 12.40 6.43 -1.64
N ALA A 3 12.33 5.10 -1.83
CA ALA A 3 12.06 4.51 -3.14
C ALA A 3 10.65 4.82 -3.66
N ALA A 4 9.65 4.88 -2.77
CA ALA A 4 8.27 5.21 -3.14
C ALA A 4 8.13 6.69 -3.50
N LEU A 5 8.80 7.58 -2.74
CA LEU A 5 8.88 9.01 -3.06
C LEU A 5 9.62 9.26 -4.38
N ALA A 6 10.73 8.56 -4.63
CA ALA A 6 11.46 8.65 -5.89
C ALA A 6 10.61 8.15 -7.07
N ALA A 7 9.88 7.05 -6.89
CA ALA A 7 9.01 6.52 -7.92
C ALA A 7 7.78 7.40 -8.18
N LEU A 8 7.25 8.05 -7.14
CA LEU A 8 6.17 9.03 -7.26
C LEU A 8 6.64 10.33 -7.92
N ALA A 9 7.84 10.81 -7.58
CA ALA A 9 8.46 11.95 -8.23
C ALA A 9 8.75 11.66 -9.71
N ALA A 10 9.23 10.45 -10.02
CA ALA A 10 9.46 10.01 -11.40
C ALA A 10 8.14 9.89 -12.20
N THR A 11 7.08 9.38 -11.59
CA THR A 11 5.76 9.31 -12.25
C THR A 11 5.12 10.68 -12.43
N LEU A 12 5.17 11.57 -11.42
CA LEU A 12 4.73 12.97 -11.58
C LEU A 12 5.51 13.68 -12.69
N ALA A 13 6.84 13.50 -12.72
CA ALA A 13 7.70 14.07 -13.75
C ALA A 13 7.38 13.54 -15.15
N LEU A 14 6.84 12.32 -15.25
CA LEU A 14 6.40 11.70 -16.50
C LEU A 14 5.01 12.21 -16.95
N VAL A 15 4.09 12.41 -16.00
CA VAL A 15 2.72 12.92 -16.25
C VAL A 15 2.72 14.40 -16.65
N ILE A 16 3.62 15.19 -16.07
CA ILE A 16 3.73 16.62 -16.35
C ILE A 16 4.29 16.89 -17.75
N GLN A 17 4.87 15.89 -18.44
CA GLN A 17 5.39 16.11 -19.80
C GLN A 17 4.26 16.47 -20.76
N PRO A 18 4.27 17.70 -21.32
CA PRO A 18 3.27 18.13 -22.29
C PRO A 18 3.70 17.60 -23.66
N ALA A 19 3.59 16.30 -23.86
CA ALA A 19 3.79 15.68 -25.17
C ALA A 19 2.43 15.17 -25.63
N GLY A 20 1.88 15.76 -26.70
CA GLY A 20 0.54 15.48 -27.25
C GLY A 20 0.31 14.04 -27.73
N ARG A 21 0.41 13.08 -26.81
CA ARG A 21 0.35 11.63 -27.01
C ARG A 21 -0.46 11.01 -25.85
N PRO A 22 -1.79 11.07 -25.91
CA PRO A 22 -2.68 10.68 -24.81
C PRO A 22 -2.52 9.22 -24.38
N TYR A 23 -1.99 8.34 -25.24
CA TYR A 23 -1.73 6.94 -24.91
C TYR A 23 -0.66 6.74 -23.82
N LEU A 24 0.24 7.71 -23.58
CA LEU A 24 1.26 7.60 -22.53
C LEU A 24 0.65 7.64 -21.12
N LEU A 25 -0.57 8.15 -20.98
CA LEU A 25 -1.34 8.14 -19.74
C LEU A 25 -1.59 6.71 -19.24
N LEU A 26 -1.68 5.72 -20.14
CA LEU A 26 -1.89 4.31 -19.78
C LEU A 26 -0.65 3.64 -19.16
N LEU A 27 0.53 4.28 -19.19
CA LEU A 27 1.68 3.76 -18.43
C LEU A 27 1.51 3.98 -16.92
N LEU A 28 0.74 4.99 -16.53
CA LEU A 28 0.59 5.37 -15.13
C LEU A 28 -0.13 4.31 -14.29
N PRO A 29 -1.27 3.73 -14.74
CA PRO A 29 -1.91 2.62 -14.05
C PRO A 29 -0.97 1.45 -13.76
N LEU A 30 -0.22 1.00 -14.77
CA LEU A 30 0.71 -0.11 -14.63
C LEU A 30 1.80 0.17 -13.57
N VAL A 31 2.40 1.35 -13.60
CA VAL A 31 3.44 1.74 -12.64
C VAL A 31 2.87 1.87 -11.23
N CYS A 32 1.69 2.49 -11.10
CA CYS A 32 1.01 2.64 -9.81
C CYS A 32 0.63 1.29 -9.18
N ILE A 33 0.11 0.34 -9.97
CA ILE A 33 -0.25 -1.00 -9.50
C ILE A 33 1.01 -1.76 -9.04
N THR A 34 2.07 -1.77 -9.85
CA THR A 34 3.29 -2.53 -9.54
C THR A 34 3.99 -2.02 -8.29
N LEU A 35 4.11 -0.69 -8.13
CA LEU A 35 4.67 -0.07 -6.94
C LEU A 35 3.77 -0.26 -5.72
N GLY A 36 2.46 -0.04 -5.87
CA GLY A 36 1.49 -0.23 -4.80
C GLY A 36 1.49 -1.67 -4.28
N TRP A 37 1.48 -2.66 -5.17
CA TRP A 37 1.57 -4.07 -4.81
C TRP A 37 2.87 -4.39 -4.06
N THR A 38 4.00 -3.88 -4.55
CA THR A 38 5.31 -4.10 -3.93
C THR A 38 5.34 -3.52 -2.51
N TYR A 39 4.82 -2.31 -2.34
CA TYR A 39 4.73 -1.66 -1.02
C TYR A 39 3.83 -2.45 -0.07
N PHE A 40 2.64 -2.84 -0.53
CA PHE A 40 1.69 -3.62 0.25
C PHE A 40 2.26 -5.00 0.66
N SER A 41 2.94 -5.70 -0.25
CA SER A 41 3.61 -6.97 0.07
C SER A 41 4.71 -6.80 1.11
N ASN A 42 5.47 -5.70 1.04
CA ASN A 42 6.51 -5.40 1.99
C ASN A 42 5.94 -5.10 3.39
N ASP A 43 4.84 -4.35 3.48
CA ASP A 43 4.16 -4.08 4.74
C ASP A 43 3.67 -5.38 5.42
N GLN A 44 3.10 -6.30 4.64
CA GLN A 44 2.70 -7.61 5.15
C GLN A 44 3.89 -8.42 5.69
N LYS A 45 5.04 -8.40 5.00
CA LYS A 45 6.26 -9.09 5.45
C LYS A 45 6.78 -8.50 6.75
N ILE A 46 6.85 -7.17 6.86
CA ILE A 46 7.27 -6.47 8.09
C ILE A 46 6.32 -6.82 9.24
N SER A 47 5.00 -6.81 8.99
CA SER A 47 4.00 -7.21 9.96
C SER A 47 4.15 -8.66 10.43
N ALA A 48 4.45 -9.59 9.51
CA ALA A 48 4.68 -11.00 9.82
C ALA A 48 5.95 -11.22 10.64
N ILE A 49 7.05 -10.57 10.27
CA ILE A 49 8.32 -10.57 11.02
C ILE A 49 8.08 -10.11 12.45
N GLY A 50 7.35 -8.99 12.63
CA GLY A 50 6.97 -8.54 13.97
C GLY A 50 6.12 -9.58 14.73
N LYS A 51 5.17 -10.25 14.08
CA LYS A 51 4.34 -11.30 14.72
C LYS A 51 5.20 -12.48 15.17
N TYR A 52 6.20 -12.86 14.37
CA TYR A 52 7.16 -13.90 14.70
C TYR A 52 8.06 -13.52 15.88
N LEU A 53 8.64 -12.32 15.84
CA LEU A 53 9.46 -11.76 16.93
C LEU A 53 8.72 -11.84 18.27
N ARG A 54 7.46 -11.44 18.33
CA ARG A 54 6.67 -11.49 19.58
C ARG A 54 6.30 -12.89 20.05
N ARG A 55 5.84 -13.74 19.13
CA ARG A 55 5.25 -15.03 19.49
C ARG A 55 6.30 -16.11 19.73
N HIS A 56 7.45 -16.00 19.10
CA HIS A 56 8.46 -17.05 19.09
C HIS A 56 9.80 -16.56 19.64
N LEU A 57 10.26 -15.39 19.19
CA LEU A 57 11.62 -14.94 19.55
C LEU A 57 11.70 -14.33 20.95
N ALA A 58 10.75 -13.46 21.32
CA ALA A 58 10.71 -12.82 22.63
C ALA A 58 10.61 -13.82 23.80
N PRO A 59 9.73 -14.85 23.75
CA PRO A 59 9.66 -15.85 24.80
C PRO A 59 10.91 -16.74 24.87
N ALA A 60 11.45 -17.15 23.71
CA ALA A 60 12.65 -17.98 23.64
C ALA A 60 13.89 -17.28 24.23
N LEU A 61 14.06 -15.98 23.94
CA LEU A 61 15.14 -15.18 24.51
C LEU A 61 14.97 -14.96 26.02
N GLY A 62 13.73 -14.72 26.49
CA GLY A 62 13.44 -14.61 27.92
C GLY A 62 13.72 -15.88 28.72
N THR A 63 13.58 -17.05 28.10
CA THR A 63 13.90 -18.35 28.73
C THR A 63 15.40 -18.67 28.77
N SER A 64 16.20 -18.09 27.85
CA SER A 64 17.63 -18.38 27.72
C SER A 64 18.52 -17.47 28.58
N ASP A 65 18.07 -16.24 28.85
CA ASP A 65 18.92 -15.20 29.46
C ASP A 65 18.69 -14.99 30.97
N GLY A 66 17.72 -15.69 31.58
CA GLY A 66 17.36 -15.57 33.01
C GLY A 66 16.81 -14.19 33.44
N ARG A 67 16.99 -13.16 32.62
CA ARG A 67 16.44 -11.81 32.75
C ARG A 67 15.11 -11.76 32.00
N ALA A 68 14.05 -12.12 32.70
CA ALA A 68 12.69 -11.99 32.19
C ALA A 68 12.40 -10.54 31.78
N GLY A 69 12.24 -10.30 30.48
CA GLY A 69 11.48 -9.13 29.97
C GLY A 69 12.25 -7.96 29.36
N GLY A 70 13.57 -8.01 29.18
CA GLY A 70 14.36 -6.83 28.75
C GLY A 70 14.75 -6.72 27.27
N SER A 71 15.00 -7.83 26.56
CA SER A 71 15.74 -7.78 25.28
C SER A 71 14.96 -7.15 24.11
N LEU A 72 13.63 -7.13 24.18
CA LEU A 72 12.74 -6.53 23.17
C LEU A 72 11.81 -5.46 23.77
N ALA A 73 12.19 -4.84 24.90
CA ALA A 73 11.39 -3.79 25.54
C ALA A 73 11.16 -2.56 24.63
N TRP A 74 12.05 -2.31 23.66
CA TRP A 74 11.85 -1.29 22.63
C TRP A 74 10.60 -1.56 21.76
N GLU A 75 10.24 -2.84 21.53
CA GLU A 75 9.05 -3.21 20.76
C GLU A 75 7.76 -2.91 21.53
N SER A 76 7.76 -3.15 22.85
CA SER A 76 6.59 -2.89 23.71
C SER A 76 6.39 -1.39 23.93
N VAL A 77 7.46 -0.62 24.16
CA VAL A 77 7.39 0.84 24.31
C VAL A 77 6.89 1.51 23.03
N HIS A 78 7.35 1.06 21.86
CA HIS A 78 6.88 1.59 20.57
C HIS A 78 5.42 1.22 20.24
N ARG A 79 4.78 0.29 20.98
CA ARG A 79 3.44 -0.23 20.68
C ARG A 79 2.32 0.25 21.57
N CYS A 80 2.61 0.90 22.69
CA CYS A 80 1.60 1.43 23.62
C CYS A 80 0.86 2.66 23.09
N ASP A 81 1.07 3.05 21.82
CA ASP A 81 0.45 4.23 21.24
C ASP A 81 -1.04 3.97 20.89
N PRO A 82 -1.99 4.65 21.56
CA PRO A 82 -3.42 4.53 21.26
C PRO A 82 -3.77 5.06 19.85
N LEU A 83 -2.91 5.88 19.24
CA LEU A 83 -3.13 6.45 17.90
C LEU A 83 -2.82 5.47 16.77
N ARG A 84 -2.30 4.28 17.07
CA ARG A 84 -1.87 3.31 16.05
C ARG A 84 -2.99 2.83 15.12
N ARG A 85 -4.26 2.87 15.55
CA ARG A 85 -5.39 2.64 14.63
C ARG A 85 -5.54 3.79 13.64
N LEU A 86 -5.45 5.03 14.13
CA LEU A 86 -5.46 6.24 13.32
C LEU A 86 -4.30 6.23 12.32
N ASP A 87 -3.08 5.90 12.75
CA ASP A 87 -1.90 5.87 11.88
C ASP A 87 -2.04 4.86 10.75
N LYS A 88 -2.65 3.68 11.02
CA LYS A 88 -2.94 2.69 9.98
C LYS A 88 -4.01 3.17 9.00
N PHE A 89 -5.02 3.90 9.46
CA PHE A 89 -6.02 4.50 8.57
C PHE A 89 -5.42 5.63 7.73
N THR A 90 -4.55 6.45 8.31
CA THR A 90 -3.81 7.49 7.60
C THR A 90 -2.88 6.87 6.56
N GLN A 91 -2.17 5.79 6.90
CA GLN A 91 -1.34 5.05 5.96
C GLN A 91 -2.16 4.44 4.81
N LEU A 92 -3.33 3.86 5.11
CA LEU A 92 -4.28 3.39 4.10
C LEU A 92 -4.73 4.51 3.16
N ALA A 93 -5.11 5.67 3.72
CA ALA A 93 -5.55 6.82 2.95
C ALA A 93 -4.44 7.35 2.05
N VAL A 94 -3.21 7.43 2.57
CA VAL A 94 -2.03 7.82 1.80
C VAL A 94 -1.76 6.81 0.69
N ASP A 95 -1.80 5.50 0.96
CA ASP A 95 -1.55 4.47 -0.05
C ASP A 95 -2.60 4.51 -1.20
N LEU A 96 -3.88 4.71 -0.86
CA LEU A 96 -4.95 4.91 -1.84
C LEU A 96 -4.72 6.18 -2.68
N LEU A 97 -4.38 7.29 -2.04
CA LEU A 97 -4.10 8.56 -2.71
C LEU A 97 -2.85 8.49 -3.58
N MET A 98 -1.86 7.69 -3.18
CA MET A 98 -0.56 7.57 -3.82
C MET A 98 -0.60 6.68 -5.07
N PHE A 99 -1.39 5.59 -5.03
CA PHE A 99 -1.36 4.57 -6.08
C PHE A 99 -2.69 4.45 -6.84
N VAL A 100 -3.84 4.63 -6.19
CA VAL A 100 -5.14 4.40 -6.83
C VAL A 100 -5.65 5.64 -7.53
N VAL A 101 -5.57 6.80 -6.87
CA VAL A 101 -6.07 8.06 -7.43
C VAL A 101 -5.37 8.46 -8.75
N PRO A 102 -4.02 8.42 -8.85
CA PRO A 102 -3.35 8.78 -10.09
C PRO A 102 -3.65 7.80 -11.23
N SER A 103 -3.74 6.50 -10.92
CA SER A 103 -4.11 5.45 -11.89
C SER A 103 -5.51 5.70 -12.48
N LEU A 104 -6.51 5.91 -11.63
CA LEU A 104 -7.88 6.18 -12.09
C LEU A 104 -7.99 7.51 -12.83
N LEU A 105 -7.35 8.56 -12.32
CA LEU A 105 -7.35 9.87 -12.98
C LEU A 105 -6.74 9.80 -14.38
N SER A 106 -5.63 9.10 -14.54
CA SER A 106 -4.99 8.89 -15.84
C SER A 106 -5.89 8.16 -16.83
N THR A 107 -6.61 7.14 -16.35
CA THR A 107 -7.57 6.37 -17.15
C THR A 107 -8.74 7.25 -17.62
N VAL A 108 -9.30 8.06 -16.71
CA VAL A 108 -10.40 8.98 -17.02
C VAL A 108 -9.97 10.06 -18.02
N LEU A 109 -8.77 10.60 -17.85
CA LEU A 109 -8.21 11.58 -18.79
C LEU A 109 -7.97 10.99 -20.18
N TYR A 110 -7.52 9.73 -20.26
CA TYR A 110 -7.42 9.01 -21.54
C TYR A 110 -8.79 8.84 -22.21
N TRP A 111 -9.83 8.50 -21.45
CA TRP A 111 -11.20 8.41 -21.98
C TRP A 111 -11.75 9.76 -22.46
N ALA A 112 -11.41 10.84 -21.75
CA ALA A 112 -11.84 12.19 -22.11
C ALA A 112 -11.10 12.76 -23.34
N ALA A 113 -9.94 12.21 -23.72
CA ALA A 113 -9.16 12.68 -24.86
C ALA A 113 -9.78 12.36 -26.24
N GLY A 114 -10.81 11.49 -26.29
CA GLY A 114 -11.62 11.24 -27.48
C GLY A 114 -10.96 10.41 -28.61
N ASP A 115 -9.63 10.33 -28.66
CA ASP A 115 -8.89 9.51 -29.62
C ASP A 115 -8.67 8.09 -29.09
N LEU A 116 -9.76 7.31 -29.06
CA LEU A 116 -9.81 5.99 -28.46
C LEU A 116 -9.47 4.90 -29.49
N ARG A 117 -8.21 4.45 -29.46
CA ARG A 117 -7.83 3.20 -30.14
C ARG A 117 -8.47 2.01 -29.42
N ALA A 118 -9.16 1.13 -30.14
CA ALA A 118 -9.90 0.00 -29.57
C ALA A 118 -9.02 -0.88 -28.66
N ASP A 119 -7.81 -1.23 -29.10
CA ASP A 119 -6.88 -2.07 -28.34
C ASP A 119 -6.48 -1.42 -26.99
N LEU A 120 -6.19 -0.11 -27.02
CA LEU A 120 -5.79 0.65 -25.83
C LEU A 120 -6.98 0.92 -24.91
N PHE A 121 -8.19 1.04 -25.47
CA PHE A 121 -9.41 1.15 -24.68
C PHE A 121 -9.67 -0.15 -23.90
N THR A 122 -9.57 -1.32 -24.54
CA THR A 122 -9.67 -2.61 -23.83
C THR A 122 -8.61 -2.75 -22.75
N LEU A 123 -7.36 -2.38 -23.03
CA LEU A 123 -6.28 -2.38 -22.05
C LEU A 123 -6.60 -1.47 -20.85
N SER A 124 -7.09 -0.26 -21.10
CA SER A 124 -7.46 0.71 -20.05
C SER A 124 -8.55 0.21 -19.11
N ILE A 125 -9.52 -0.56 -19.63
CA ILE A 125 -10.56 -1.19 -18.83
C ILE A 125 -9.95 -2.26 -17.92
N ILE A 126 -9.06 -3.10 -18.47
CA ILE A 126 -8.36 -4.12 -17.68
C ILE A 126 -7.55 -3.45 -16.56
N GLU A 127 -6.80 -2.41 -16.87
CA GLU A 127 -6.01 -1.66 -15.89
C GLU A 127 -6.87 -1.01 -14.80
N ALA A 128 -8.03 -0.46 -15.17
CA ALA A 128 -8.99 0.08 -14.21
C ALA A 128 -9.54 -1.01 -13.28
N LEU A 129 -9.92 -2.17 -13.83
CA LEU A 129 -10.41 -3.31 -13.04
C LEU A 129 -9.33 -3.85 -12.09
N VAL A 130 -8.08 -3.96 -12.54
CA VAL A 130 -6.96 -4.37 -11.70
C VAL A 130 -6.69 -3.34 -10.59
N THR A 131 -6.75 -2.05 -10.92
CA THR A 131 -6.59 -0.96 -9.94
C THR A 131 -7.68 -1.02 -8.86
N LEU A 132 -8.94 -1.23 -9.26
CA LEU A 132 -10.06 -1.40 -8.32
C LEU A 132 -9.91 -2.66 -7.47
N GLY A 133 -9.49 -3.77 -8.06
CA GLY A 133 -9.20 -5.01 -7.33
C GLY A 133 -8.08 -4.83 -6.29
N PHE A 134 -7.02 -4.10 -6.64
CA PHE A 134 -5.96 -3.74 -5.71
C PHE A 134 -6.48 -2.86 -4.56
N ALA A 135 -7.25 -1.82 -4.87
CA ALA A 135 -7.87 -0.96 -3.86
C ALA A 135 -8.74 -1.76 -2.88
N ALA A 136 -9.60 -2.65 -3.41
CA ALA A 136 -10.45 -3.51 -2.59
C ALA A 136 -9.64 -4.42 -1.67
N ARG A 137 -8.53 -5.00 -2.16
CA ARG A 137 -7.65 -5.87 -1.35
C ARG A 137 -6.96 -5.10 -0.23
N VAL A 138 -6.49 -3.89 -0.51
CA VAL A 138 -5.84 -3.01 0.47
C VAL A 138 -6.84 -2.62 1.58
N VAL A 139 -8.08 -2.24 1.20
CA VAL A 139 -9.16 -1.95 2.16
C VAL A 139 -9.55 -3.17 2.98
N ALA A 140 -9.72 -4.34 2.36
CA ALA A 140 -10.05 -5.57 3.06
C ALA A 140 -8.98 -5.97 4.09
N ALA A 141 -7.70 -5.80 3.75
CA ALA A 141 -6.60 -6.06 4.68
C ALA A 141 -6.61 -5.11 5.87
N ALA A 142 -6.89 -3.82 5.65
CA ALA A 142 -7.04 -2.86 6.74
C ALA A 142 -8.23 -3.18 7.65
N TYR A 143 -9.36 -3.61 7.07
CA TYR A 143 -10.54 -4.02 7.84
C TYR A 143 -10.28 -5.27 8.69
N ALA A 144 -9.61 -6.28 8.13
CA ALA A 144 -9.21 -7.48 8.87
C ALA A 144 -8.30 -7.15 10.06
N LEU A 145 -7.35 -6.22 9.87
CA LEU A 145 -6.48 -5.73 10.94
C LEU A 145 -7.24 -4.98 12.04
N ALA A 146 -8.26 -4.21 11.69
CA ALA A 146 -9.11 -3.53 12.67
C ALA A 146 -9.90 -4.54 13.52
N ARG A 147 -10.39 -5.62 12.91
CA ARG A 147 -11.16 -6.68 13.59
C ARG A 147 -10.31 -7.50 14.56
N GLU A 148 -9.07 -7.86 14.22
CA GLU A 148 -8.15 -8.54 15.15
C GLU A 148 -7.84 -7.71 16.42
N GLN A 149 -8.02 -6.39 16.36
CA GLN A 149 -7.71 -5.48 17.46
C GLN A 149 -8.90 -5.18 18.38
N ASP A 150 -10.12 -5.59 18.02
CA ASP A 150 -11.35 -5.39 18.81
C ASP A 150 -12.06 -6.73 19.08
N PRO A 151 -11.63 -7.48 20.10
CA PRO A 151 -12.22 -8.78 20.42
C PRO A 151 -13.65 -8.68 21.00
N SER A 152 -14.19 -7.47 21.23
CA SER A 152 -15.53 -7.26 21.80
C SER A 152 -16.68 -7.37 20.77
N ARG A 153 -16.37 -7.59 19.48
CA ARG A 153 -17.33 -7.74 18.38
C ARG A 153 -17.27 -9.10 17.67
N ALA A 154 -16.72 -10.12 18.34
CA ALA A 154 -16.71 -11.50 17.85
C ALA A 154 -17.81 -12.32 18.52
#